data_AF-A0A8H6EI84-F1
#
_entry.id   AF-A0A8H6EI84-F1
#
_cell.length_a   1.000
_cell.length_b   1.000
_cell.length_c   1.000
_cell.angle_alpha   90.00
_cell.angle_beta   90.00
_cell.angle_gamma   90.00
#
_symmetry.space_group_name_H-M   'P 1'
#
loop_
_entity.id
_entity.type
_entity.pdbx_description
1 polymer ?
#
loop_
_entity_poly.entity_id
_entity_poly.type
_entity_poly.pdbx_seq_one_letter_code
_entity_poly.pdbx_strand_id
1 'polypeptide(L)'
;MIPKSRSKFHSTLEPNDAVDKSSEKRKAERNQREKLNARNAIAEKARQEIEEREMLGSASQDTKIPLSVGSGKTQKSLASGCFDGNSSIDCVVESSTLAQEKTEVYFSNAMFEIKASPGKGLGAFATQDIKKETKVLREAPVMNCGTHWLLKEVFFMSPNEEKKKFLRSLHSHCICSEKPCRETTLMKIYDLNSFDIVNDKPERTNYIYHFSSRINHECLPSMARRDTKNGDLVSSATMKYAPWIIANESGSEILNKPTMEEMQTAKLVESWFESVSKVAEKAGQGMAIAIGNDLLRSQSTQERRHLIVENTMQIFDAYLRKNNPYGLSDEIISAYRYRANTSTFGAASQVFNNMERKMGISPEEF
;
A
#
# COMPACT_ATOMS: atom_id res chain seq x y z
N MET A 1 -4.83 70.92 -58.14
CA MET A 1 -4.31 69.78 -58.92
C MET A 1 -4.83 68.50 -58.28
N ILE A 2 -5.51 67.67 -59.07
CA ILE A 2 -6.16 66.41 -58.66
C ILE A 2 -5.12 65.29 -58.64
N PRO A 3 -5.20 64.36 -57.68
CA PRO A 3 -4.98 62.96 -58.02
C PRO A 3 -6.20 62.10 -57.66
N LYS A 4 -6.68 61.37 -58.67
CA LYS A 4 -7.62 60.26 -58.56
C LYS A 4 -6.84 59.02 -58.14
N SER A 5 -7.27 58.33 -57.08
CA SER A 5 -6.88 56.93 -56.84
C SER A 5 -8.13 56.07 -56.75
N ARG A 6 -8.29 55.19 -57.74
CA ARG A 6 -9.33 54.17 -57.87
C ARG A 6 -9.16 53.11 -56.77
N SER A 7 -10.16 52.97 -55.90
CA SER A 7 -10.36 51.80 -55.05
C SER A 7 -11.06 50.71 -55.88
N LYS A 8 -10.40 49.56 -56.09
CA LYS A 8 -11.01 48.33 -56.59
C LYS A 8 -11.49 47.52 -55.38
N PHE A 9 -12.80 47.41 -55.20
CA PHE A 9 -13.40 46.40 -54.32
C PHE A 9 -13.35 45.04 -55.03
N HIS A 10 -12.57 44.11 -54.49
CA HIS A 10 -12.72 42.67 -54.74
C HIS A 10 -13.61 42.11 -53.63
N SER A 11 -14.84 41.71 -53.97
CA SER A 11 -15.69 40.91 -53.08
C SER A 11 -15.29 39.43 -53.23
N THR A 12 -14.47 38.94 -52.30
CA THR A 12 -14.21 37.52 -52.16
C THR A 12 -15.36 36.94 -51.34
N LEU A 13 -16.26 36.21 -52.00
CA LEU A 13 -17.25 35.35 -51.36
C LEU A 13 -16.49 34.20 -50.67
N GLU A 14 -16.38 34.26 -49.34
CA GLU A 14 -15.91 33.12 -48.55
C GLU A 14 -16.98 32.01 -48.55
N PRO A 15 -16.60 30.76 -48.87
CA PRO A 15 -17.50 29.63 -48.79
C PRO A 15 -17.79 29.24 -47.33
N ASN A 16 -19.04 28.90 -47.07
CA ASN A 16 -19.59 28.56 -45.77
C ASN A 16 -18.98 27.27 -45.17
N ASP A 17 -17.88 27.38 -44.42
CA ASP A 17 -17.25 26.27 -43.67
C ASP A 17 -17.96 25.94 -42.34
N ALA A 18 -19.12 26.53 -42.06
CA ALA A 18 -19.83 26.36 -40.79
C ALA A 18 -20.64 25.06 -40.69
N VAL A 19 -20.83 24.31 -41.78
CA VAL A 19 -21.70 23.13 -41.80
C VAL A 19 -20.98 21.86 -41.30
N ASP A 20 -19.66 21.76 -41.45
CA ASP A 20 -18.95 20.50 -41.20
C ASP A 20 -18.60 20.23 -39.72
N LYS A 21 -18.36 21.28 -38.92
CA LYS A 21 -18.02 21.12 -37.48
C LYS A 21 -19.15 20.54 -36.64
N SER A 22 -20.40 20.59 -37.13
CA SER A 22 -21.57 20.06 -36.44
C SER A 22 -21.64 18.53 -36.47
N SER A 23 -21.14 17.89 -37.53
CA SER A 23 -21.21 16.45 -37.72
C SER A 23 -20.24 15.70 -36.78
N GLU A 24 -19.01 16.21 -36.63
CA GLU A 24 -17.99 15.64 -35.75
C GLU A 24 -18.37 15.74 -34.27
N LYS A 25 -18.92 16.89 -33.86
CA LYS A 25 -19.39 17.08 -32.47
C LYS A 25 -20.49 16.07 -32.10
N ARG A 26 -21.44 15.84 -33.01
CA ARG A 26 -22.51 14.84 -32.81
C ARG A 26 -21.96 13.41 -32.74
N LYS A 27 -20.95 13.08 -33.55
CA LYS A 27 -20.30 11.76 -33.53
C LYS A 27 -19.54 11.51 -32.23
N ALA A 28 -18.80 12.51 -31.74
CA ALA A 28 -18.10 12.43 -30.46
C ALA A 28 -19.07 12.25 -29.28
N GLU A 29 -20.18 12.99 -29.28
CA GLU A 29 -21.20 12.88 -28.24
C GLU A 29 -21.90 11.51 -28.25
N ARG A 30 -22.21 10.97 -29.44
CA ARG A 30 -22.76 9.60 -29.57
C ARG A 30 -21.80 8.56 -28.99
N ASN A 31 -20.52 8.62 -29.33
CA ASN A 31 -19.51 7.69 -28.80
C ASN A 31 -19.35 7.79 -27.27
N GLN A 32 -19.46 9.00 -26.71
CA GLN A 32 -19.43 9.20 -25.25
C GLN A 32 -20.66 8.57 -24.58
N ARG A 33 -21.86 8.74 -25.14
CA ARG A 33 -23.09 8.14 -24.61
C ARG A 33 -23.06 6.61 -24.70
N GLU A 34 -22.57 6.04 -25.79
CA GLU A 34 -22.40 4.58 -25.93
C GLU A 34 -21.44 4.03 -24.89
N LYS A 35 -20.31 4.70 -24.65
CA LYS A 35 -19.34 4.30 -23.63
C LYS A 35 -19.90 4.39 -22.20
N LEU A 36 -20.72 5.41 -21.91
CA LEU A 36 -21.39 5.56 -20.62
C LEU A 36 -22.45 4.47 -20.41
N ASN A 37 -23.26 4.19 -21.44
CA ASN A 37 -24.27 3.14 -21.39
C ASN A 37 -23.66 1.75 -21.20
N ALA A 38 -22.54 1.46 -21.87
CA ALA A 38 -21.82 0.20 -21.69
C ALA A 38 -21.30 0.03 -20.25
N ARG A 39 -20.78 1.10 -19.62
CA ARG A 39 -20.36 1.09 -18.21
C ARG A 39 -21.54 0.87 -17.26
N ASN A 40 -22.67 1.53 -17.51
CA ASN A 40 -23.88 1.36 -16.70
C ASN A 40 -24.44 -0.06 -16.81
N ALA A 41 -24.43 -0.66 -18.00
CA ALA A 41 -24.87 -2.04 -18.22
C ALA A 41 -23.99 -3.06 -17.49
N ILE A 42 -22.66 -2.87 -17.49
CA ILE A 42 -21.72 -3.73 -16.75
C ILE A 42 -21.96 -3.60 -15.23
N ALA A 43 -22.15 -2.38 -14.74
CA ALA A 43 -22.42 -2.14 -13.31
C ALA A 43 -23.76 -2.73 -12.87
N GLU A 44 -24.79 -2.66 -13.71
CA GLU A 44 -26.11 -3.25 -13.42
C GLU A 44 -26.05 -4.78 -13.41
N LYS A 45 -25.35 -5.39 -14.39
CA LYS A 45 -25.15 -6.84 -14.39
C LYS A 45 -24.40 -7.31 -13.14
N ALA A 46 -23.38 -6.58 -12.71
CA ALA A 46 -22.65 -6.91 -11.48
C ALA A 46 -23.53 -6.80 -10.23
N ARG A 47 -24.48 -5.86 -10.18
CA ARG A 47 -25.46 -5.78 -9.08
C ARG A 47 -26.41 -6.99 -9.07
N GLN A 48 -26.93 -7.37 -10.23
CA GLN A 48 -27.82 -8.53 -10.37
C GLN A 48 -27.12 -9.84 -9.97
N GLU A 49 -25.86 -10.04 -10.34
CA GLU A 49 -25.08 -11.22 -9.95
C GLU A 49 -24.84 -11.30 -8.43
N ILE A 50 -24.72 -10.16 -7.75
CA ILE A 50 -24.60 -10.12 -6.28
C ILE A 50 -25.94 -10.48 -5.63
N GLU A 51 -27.04 -9.89 -6.11
CA GLU A 51 -28.39 -10.16 -5.60
C GLU A 51 -28.79 -11.64 -5.79
N GLU A 52 -28.45 -12.24 -6.94
CA GLU A 52 -28.67 -13.67 -7.20
C GLU A 52 -27.87 -14.57 -6.24
N ARG A 53 -26.62 -14.20 -5.92
CA ARG A 53 -25.81 -14.94 -4.93
C ARG A 53 -26.38 -14.84 -3.52
N GLU A 54 -26.90 -13.68 -3.12
CA GLU A 54 -27.54 -13.50 -1.81
C GLU A 54 -28.82 -14.36 -1.69
N MET A 55 -29.61 -14.43 -2.77
CA MET A 55 -30.82 -15.26 -2.82
C MET A 55 -30.51 -16.76 -2.73
N LEU A 56 -29.43 -17.23 -3.36
CA LEU A 56 -29.04 -18.66 -3.35
C LEU A 56 -28.31 -19.07 -2.06
N GLY A 57 -27.60 -18.14 -1.40
CA GLY A 57 -26.86 -18.42 -0.16
C GLY A 57 -27.74 -18.64 1.08
N SER A 58 -29.01 -18.26 1.02
CA SER A 58 -29.94 -18.32 2.16
C SER A 58 -30.63 -19.69 2.34
N ALA A 59 -30.43 -20.65 1.44
CA ALA A 59 -31.15 -21.92 1.43
C ALA A 59 -30.41 -23.14 2.04
N SER A 60 -29.23 -22.97 2.66
CA SER A 60 -28.38 -24.10 3.05
C SER A 60 -27.84 -24.07 4.50
N GLN A 61 -28.62 -23.58 5.46
CA GLN A 61 -28.28 -23.71 6.89
C GLN A 61 -29.42 -24.35 7.68
N ASP A 62 -29.69 -25.64 7.43
CA ASP A 62 -30.53 -26.43 8.33
C ASP A 62 -30.16 -27.93 8.30
N THR A 63 -28.89 -28.22 8.55
CA THR A 63 -28.45 -29.59 8.87
C THR A 63 -27.74 -29.61 10.21
N LYS A 64 -28.54 -29.83 11.27
CA LYS A 64 -28.08 -30.12 12.62
C LYS A 64 -27.17 -31.35 12.61
N ILE A 65 -25.88 -31.16 12.88
CA ILE A 65 -24.96 -32.23 13.26
C ILE A 65 -24.91 -32.29 14.79
N PRO A 66 -25.12 -33.45 15.42
CA PRO A 66 -25.06 -33.58 16.87
C PRO A 66 -23.60 -33.56 17.35
N LEU A 67 -23.30 -32.65 18.28
CA LEU A 67 -22.02 -32.58 18.97
C LEU A 67 -21.90 -33.73 19.98
N SER A 68 -21.02 -34.69 19.67
CA SER A 68 -20.57 -35.75 20.57
C SER A 68 -19.43 -35.25 21.45
N VAL A 69 -19.63 -35.37 22.76
CA VAL A 69 -18.67 -35.06 23.83
C VAL A 69 -17.61 -36.17 23.88
N GLY A 70 -16.37 -35.82 23.56
CA GLY A 70 -15.20 -36.70 23.65
C GLY A 70 -14.13 -36.11 24.55
N SER A 71 -14.07 -36.61 25.78
CA SER A 71 -13.09 -36.29 26.81
C SER A 71 -11.72 -36.93 26.53
N GLY A 72 -10.64 -36.18 26.76
CA GLY A 72 -9.33 -36.70 27.17
C GLY A 72 -8.26 -36.85 26.09
N LYS A 73 -7.21 -36.02 26.17
CA LYS A 73 -5.86 -36.45 26.61
C LYS A 73 -4.86 -35.29 26.61
N THR A 74 -4.11 -35.29 27.69
CA THR A 74 -2.95 -34.49 28.09
C THR A 74 -1.94 -34.26 26.95
N GLN A 75 -1.65 -33.00 26.62
CA GLN A 75 -0.45 -32.61 25.88
C GLN A 75 0.52 -31.86 26.79
N LYS A 76 1.75 -32.38 26.82
CA LYS A 76 2.92 -31.84 27.51
C LYS A 76 3.20 -30.42 27.05
N SER A 77 3.28 -29.49 28.01
CA SER A 77 3.79 -28.15 27.81
C SER A 77 5.28 -28.22 27.40
N LEU A 78 5.59 -27.80 26.18
CA LEU A 78 6.94 -27.40 25.81
C LEU A 78 7.16 -26.00 26.37
N ALA A 79 8.02 -25.92 27.39
CA ALA A 79 8.47 -24.67 27.97
C ALA A 79 9.17 -23.82 26.89
N SER A 80 8.56 -22.68 26.58
CA SER A 80 9.22 -21.57 25.91
C SER A 80 10.12 -20.90 26.95
N GLY A 81 11.42 -21.18 26.88
CA GLY A 81 12.43 -20.48 27.66
C GLY A 81 12.58 -19.05 27.16
N CYS A 82 12.14 -18.09 27.97
CA CYS A 82 12.49 -16.68 27.81
C CYS A 82 13.99 -16.51 28.08
N PHE A 83 14.69 -15.91 27.13
CA PHE A 83 16.07 -15.46 27.31
C PHE A 83 16.04 -14.16 28.13
N ASP A 84 16.30 -14.26 29.42
CA ASP A 84 16.63 -13.12 30.26
C ASP A 84 18.11 -12.80 30.07
N GLY A 85 18.38 -11.69 29.38
CA GLY A 85 19.72 -11.18 29.18
C GLY A 85 20.22 -10.46 30.43
N ASN A 86 21.12 -11.10 31.18
CA ASN A 86 22.23 -10.40 31.84
C ASN A 86 23.29 -11.41 32.34
N SER A 87 24.32 -11.68 31.53
CA SER A 87 25.64 -12.00 32.10
C SER A 87 26.74 -11.73 31.07
N SER A 88 27.69 -10.90 31.49
CA SER A 88 28.99 -10.71 30.86
C SER A 88 29.78 -12.00 31.06
N ILE A 89 30.03 -12.74 29.97
CA ILE A 89 30.91 -13.90 29.94
C ILE A 89 31.90 -13.71 28.79
N ASP A 90 33.18 -13.77 29.13
CA ASP A 90 34.32 -13.76 28.22
C ASP A 90 34.22 -14.93 27.22
N CYS A 91 34.01 -14.60 25.95
CA CYS A 91 34.06 -15.57 24.86
C CYS A 91 35.51 -15.95 24.55
N VAL A 92 35.96 -17.06 25.12
CA VAL A 92 37.06 -17.84 24.56
C VAL A 92 36.58 -18.41 23.23
N VAL A 93 37.12 -17.88 22.13
CA VAL A 93 36.88 -18.35 20.76
C VAL A 93 37.62 -19.67 20.58
N GLU A 94 36.98 -20.76 20.96
CA GLU A 94 37.40 -22.09 20.56
C GLU A 94 37.01 -22.29 19.10
N SER A 95 38.02 -22.15 18.22
CA SER A 95 37.91 -22.23 16.77
C SER A 95 37.59 -23.65 16.33
N SER A 96 36.33 -24.05 16.50
CA SER A 96 35.80 -25.29 15.96
C SER A 96 35.90 -25.24 14.43
N THR A 97 36.60 -26.22 13.86
CA THR A 97 36.68 -26.49 12.43
C THR A 97 35.28 -26.77 11.88
N LEU A 98 34.57 -25.70 11.53
CA LEU A 98 33.28 -25.73 10.86
C LEU A 98 33.44 -26.46 9.54
N ALA A 99 32.80 -27.63 9.44
CA ALA A 99 32.46 -28.22 8.17
C ALA A 99 31.78 -27.13 7.32
N GLN A 100 32.35 -26.83 6.15
CA GLN A 100 31.72 -25.96 5.16
C GLN A 100 30.42 -26.64 4.71
N GLU A 101 29.33 -26.38 5.43
CA GLU A 101 28.00 -26.62 4.89
C GLU A 101 27.91 -25.84 3.58
N LYS A 102 27.61 -26.56 2.49
CA LYS A 102 27.37 -25.95 1.18
C LYS A 102 26.34 -24.85 1.37
N THR A 103 26.79 -23.61 1.33
CA THR A 103 25.92 -22.45 1.49
C THR A 103 25.04 -22.40 0.26
N GLU A 104 23.75 -22.68 0.43
CA GLU A 104 22.77 -22.64 -0.65
C GLU A 104 22.73 -21.22 -1.23
N VAL A 105 23.04 -21.12 -2.53
CA VAL A 105 22.99 -19.85 -3.25
C VAL A 105 21.55 -19.58 -3.63
N TYR A 106 20.97 -18.51 -3.09
CA TYR A 106 19.57 -18.14 -3.28
C TYR A 106 19.31 -17.58 -4.68
N PHE A 107 20.20 -16.72 -5.14
CA PHE A 107 20.16 -16.11 -6.46
C PHE A 107 21.60 -15.87 -6.91
N SER A 108 21.87 -16.01 -8.21
CA SER A 108 23.18 -15.72 -8.77
C SER A 108 23.03 -15.13 -10.17
N ASN A 109 23.91 -14.19 -10.49
CA ASN A 109 24.14 -13.75 -11.86
C ASN A 109 25.66 -13.60 -12.10
N ALA A 110 26.03 -13.04 -13.26
CA ALA A 110 27.44 -12.90 -13.63
C ALA A 110 28.28 -12.00 -12.69
N MET A 111 27.66 -11.10 -11.92
CA MET A 111 28.36 -10.08 -11.11
C MET A 111 28.25 -10.34 -9.61
N PHE A 112 27.16 -10.95 -9.14
CA PHE A 112 26.94 -11.17 -7.71
C PHE A 112 26.06 -12.40 -7.45
N GLU A 113 26.12 -12.85 -6.20
CA GLU A 113 25.25 -13.88 -5.64
C GLU A 113 24.60 -13.41 -4.34
N ILE A 114 23.38 -13.87 -4.09
CA ILE A 114 22.69 -13.72 -2.81
C ILE A 114 22.79 -15.04 -2.08
N LYS A 115 23.36 -15.02 -0.88
CA LYS A 115 23.51 -16.20 -0.02
C LYS A 115 23.41 -15.82 1.45
N ALA A 116 23.45 -16.80 2.34
CA ALA A 116 23.46 -16.55 3.77
C ALA A 116 24.60 -15.60 4.17
N SER A 117 24.28 -14.54 4.91
CA SER A 117 25.21 -13.59 5.50
C SER A 117 25.26 -13.83 7.00
N PRO A 118 26.44 -14.09 7.59
CA PRO A 118 26.58 -14.33 9.02
C PRO A 118 25.93 -13.22 9.86
N GLY A 119 25.01 -13.59 10.75
CA GLY A 119 24.30 -12.68 11.66
C GLY A 119 23.27 -11.73 11.02
N LYS A 120 23.09 -11.76 9.69
CA LYS A 120 22.23 -10.80 8.95
C LYS A 120 21.16 -11.46 8.06
N GLY A 121 21.10 -12.79 8.03
CA GLY A 121 20.16 -13.54 7.19
C GLY A 121 20.73 -13.76 5.79
N LEU A 122 20.27 -13.01 4.79
CA LEU A 122 20.78 -13.06 3.41
C LEU A 122 21.53 -11.78 3.08
N GLY A 123 22.56 -11.89 2.23
CA GLY A 123 23.32 -10.75 1.72
C GLY A 123 23.73 -10.93 0.27
N ALA A 124 23.98 -9.83 -0.44
CA ALA A 124 24.52 -9.82 -1.79
C ALA A 124 26.06 -9.72 -1.75
N PHE A 125 26.75 -10.59 -2.49
CA PHE A 125 28.20 -10.71 -2.53
C PHE A 125 28.68 -10.69 -3.99
N ALA A 126 29.65 -9.85 -4.31
CA ALA A 126 30.24 -9.82 -5.64
C ALA A 126 30.97 -11.14 -5.94
N THR A 127 30.79 -11.68 -7.14
CA THR A 127 31.47 -12.90 -7.61
C THR A 127 32.72 -12.59 -8.43
N GLN A 128 32.91 -11.32 -8.78
CA GLN A 128 34.04 -10.79 -9.54
C GLN A 128 34.24 -9.31 -9.22
N ASP A 129 35.36 -8.74 -9.68
CA ASP A 129 35.58 -7.30 -9.63
C ASP A 129 34.55 -6.57 -10.51
N ILE A 130 33.80 -5.66 -9.90
CA ILE A 130 32.78 -4.85 -10.60
C ILE A 130 33.37 -3.46 -10.84
N LYS A 131 33.48 -3.07 -12.11
CA LYS A 131 33.91 -1.71 -12.46
C LYS A 131 32.91 -0.70 -11.88
N LYS A 132 33.44 0.44 -11.42
CA LYS A 132 32.62 1.57 -10.94
C LYS A 132 31.53 1.93 -11.97
N GLU A 133 30.35 2.33 -11.48
CA GLU A 133 29.19 2.74 -12.29
C GLU A 133 28.58 1.63 -13.17
N THR A 134 29.10 0.39 -13.08
CA THR A 134 28.46 -0.76 -13.70
C THR A 134 27.09 -0.96 -13.07
N LYS A 135 26.07 -1.10 -13.92
CA LYS A 135 24.72 -1.48 -13.51
C LYS A 135 24.73 -2.93 -13.06
N VAL A 136 24.54 -3.15 -11.77
CA VAL A 136 24.61 -4.47 -11.15
C VAL A 136 23.24 -5.16 -11.18
N LEU A 137 22.18 -4.40 -10.93
CA LEU A 137 20.82 -4.90 -10.84
C LEU A 137 19.84 -3.86 -11.39
N ARG A 138 18.87 -4.33 -12.18
CA ARG A 138 17.67 -3.58 -12.54
C ARG A 138 16.45 -4.43 -12.22
N GLU A 139 15.57 -3.91 -11.37
CA GLU A 139 14.46 -4.67 -10.82
C GLU A 139 13.18 -3.82 -10.84
N ALA A 140 12.08 -4.40 -11.32
CA ALA A 140 10.75 -3.82 -11.15
C ALA A 140 10.22 -4.17 -9.75
N PRO A 141 9.38 -3.31 -9.16
CA PRO A 141 8.81 -3.58 -7.86
C PRO A 141 7.92 -4.82 -7.91
N VAL A 142 8.07 -5.69 -6.91
CA VAL A 142 7.14 -6.81 -6.68
C VAL A 142 5.78 -6.27 -6.27
N MET A 143 5.78 -5.16 -5.53
CA MET A 143 4.59 -4.51 -5.03
C MET A 143 4.81 -3.00 -4.97
N ASN A 144 3.92 -2.24 -5.60
CA ASN A 144 3.82 -0.79 -5.46
C ASN A 144 2.61 -0.50 -4.59
N CYS A 145 2.81 0.13 -3.43
CA CYS A 145 1.69 0.55 -2.61
C CYS A 145 1.81 2.04 -2.29
N GLY A 146 0.65 2.69 -2.27
CA GLY A 146 0.52 4.00 -1.63
C GLY A 146 0.85 3.92 -0.14
N THR A 147 0.82 5.09 0.50
CA THR A 147 1.14 5.23 1.93
C THR A 147 0.08 4.61 2.85
N HIS A 148 -1.15 4.43 2.36
CA HIS A 148 -2.28 3.96 3.15
C HIS A 148 -2.17 2.49 3.56
N TRP A 149 -2.35 2.23 4.85
CA TRP A 149 -2.21 0.91 5.46
C TRP A 149 -3.14 -0.15 4.84
N LEU A 150 -4.45 0.14 4.74
CA LEU A 150 -5.43 -0.80 4.19
C LEU A 150 -5.17 -1.12 2.71
N LEU A 151 -4.71 -0.11 1.96
CA LEU A 151 -4.39 -0.25 0.56
C LEU A 151 -3.25 -1.26 0.36
N LYS A 152 -2.23 -1.25 1.23
CA LYS A 152 -1.13 -2.22 1.19
C LYS A 152 -1.61 -3.66 1.38
N GLU A 153 -2.50 -3.90 2.32
CA GLU A 153 -3.08 -5.23 2.56
C GLU A 153 -3.84 -5.76 1.35
N VAL A 154 -4.67 -4.92 0.73
CA VAL A 154 -5.41 -5.30 -0.48
C VAL A 154 -4.48 -5.53 -1.66
N PHE A 155 -3.46 -4.69 -1.83
CA PHE A 155 -2.46 -4.89 -2.87
C PHE A 155 -1.75 -6.23 -2.70
N PHE A 156 -1.43 -6.65 -1.48
CA PHE A 156 -0.80 -7.95 -1.25
C PHE A 156 -1.67 -9.15 -1.65
N MET A 157 -3.00 -8.98 -1.67
CA MET A 157 -3.91 -10.03 -2.14
C MET A 157 -3.89 -10.20 -3.67
N SER A 158 -3.42 -9.20 -4.40
CA SER A 158 -3.48 -9.12 -5.87
C SER A 158 -2.41 -9.90 -6.64
N PRO A 159 -1.13 -9.97 -6.18
CA PRO A 159 -0.11 -10.79 -6.83
C PRO A 159 -0.44 -12.28 -6.86
N ASN A 160 0.20 -12.99 -7.78
CA ASN A 160 0.16 -14.45 -7.81
C ASN A 160 0.86 -15.07 -6.58
N GLU A 161 0.65 -16.36 -6.36
CA GLU A 161 1.22 -17.07 -5.20
C GLU A 161 2.75 -17.10 -5.18
N GLU A 162 3.40 -17.03 -6.34
CA GLU A 162 4.86 -16.97 -6.43
C GLU A 162 5.40 -15.65 -5.86
N LYS A 163 4.84 -14.50 -6.27
CA LYS A 163 5.19 -13.19 -5.72
C LYS A 163 4.82 -13.07 -4.24
N LYS A 164 3.68 -13.62 -3.81
CA LYS A 164 3.31 -13.68 -2.39
C LYS A 164 4.32 -14.51 -1.59
N LYS A 165 4.79 -15.64 -2.13
CA LYS A 165 5.84 -16.46 -1.50
C LYS A 165 7.14 -15.66 -1.37
N PHE A 166 7.53 -14.88 -2.38
CA PHE A 166 8.70 -14.01 -2.28
C PHE A 166 8.54 -12.95 -1.20
N LEU A 167 7.42 -12.23 -1.18
CA LEU A 167 7.14 -11.22 -0.16
C LEU A 167 7.15 -11.83 1.25
N ARG A 168 6.49 -12.98 1.45
CA ARG A 168 6.49 -13.69 2.75
C ARG A 168 7.88 -14.18 3.19
N SER A 169 8.82 -14.34 2.25
CA SER A 169 10.19 -14.74 2.56
C SER A 169 11.06 -13.58 3.05
N LEU A 170 10.64 -12.33 2.84
CA LEU A 170 11.40 -11.15 3.24
C LEU A 170 11.53 -11.04 4.76
N HIS A 171 12.53 -10.28 5.22
CA HIS A 171 12.74 -10.09 6.66
C HIS A 171 11.51 -9.41 7.27
N SER A 172 11.05 -9.88 8.43
CA SER A 172 9.90 -9.31 9.11
C SER A 172 10.22 -9.10 10.58
N HIS A 173 9.92 -7.92 11.09
CA HIS A 173 10.11 -7.54 12.48
C HIS A 173 9.03 -6.53 12.85
N CYS A 174 8.41 -6.66 14.02
CA CYS A 174 7.50 -5.60 14.48
C CYS A 174 8.32 -4.44 15.01
N ILE A 175 8.08 -3.25 14.48
CA ILE A 175 8.56 -1.99 15.07
C ILE A 175 7.54 -1.38 16.03
N CYS A 176 6.37 -2.03 16.20
CA CYS A 176 5.36 -1.65 17.16
C CYS A 176 5.85 -1.86 18.60
N SER A 177 5.49 -0.94 19.50
CA SER A 177 5.76 -1.08 20.94
C SER A 177 4.62 -1.79 21.70
N GLU A 178 3.60 -2.26 21.00
CA GLU A 178 2.40 -2.86 21.59
C GLU A 178 2.57 -4.33 21.98
N LYS A 179 1.98 -4.71 23.12
CA LYS A 179 1.94 -6.09 23.62
C LYS A 179 0.49 -6.46 24.00
N PRO A 180 -0.16 -7.41 23.29
CA PRO A 180 0.35 -8.15 22.14
C PRO A 180 0.47 -7.28 20.88
N CYS A 181 1.39 -7.65 19.99
CA CYS A 181 1.57 -7.01 18.68
C CYS A 181 0.31 -7.20 17.82
N ARG A 182 -0.25 -6.09 17.31
CA ARG A 182 -1.42 -6.07 16.42
C ARG A 182 -1.09 -5.90 14.94
N GLU A 183 0.19 -5.75 14.61
CA GLU A 183 0.62 -5.66 13.22
C GLU A 183 0.46 -6.99 12.49
N THR A 184 -0.04 -6.90 11.27
CA THR A 184 -0.10 -8.03 10.35
C THR A 184 1.33 -8.43 9.94
N THR A 185 1.49 -9.66 9.46
CA THR A 185 2.77 -10.13 8.93
C THR A 185 3.24 -9.27 7.76
N LEU A 186 2.33 -8.84 6.89
CA LEU A 186 2.66 -8.00 5.74
C LEU A 186 3.24 -6.66 6.17
N MET A 187 2.65 -6.00 7.16
CA MET A 187 3.11 -4.68 7.59
C MET A 187 4.51 -4.75 8.20
N LYS A 188 4.80 -5.81 8.98
CA LYS A 188 6.15 -6.08 9.50
C LYS A 188 7.18 -6.26 8.39
N ILE A 189 6.78 -6.85 7.25
CA ILE A 189 7.64 -6.96 6.07
C ILE A 189 7.77 -5.59 5.40
N TYR A 190 6.66 -4.91 5.18
CA TYR A 190 6.62 -3.65 4.46
C TYR A 190 7.48 -2.57 5.14
N ASP A 191 7.39 -2.44 6.45
CA ASP A 191 8.09 -1.39 7.20
C ASP A 191 9.63 -1.53 7.13
N LEU A 192 10.15 -2.72 6.85
CA LEU A 192 11.60 -2.98 6.78
C LEU A 192 12.15 -3.11 5.36
N ASN A 193 11.28 -3.43 4.38
CA ASN A 193 11.69 -3.77 3.02
C ASN A 193 11.12 -2.80 1.98
N SER A 194 10.39 -1.76 2.40
CA SER A 194 9.87 -0.75 1.48
C SER A 194 10.90 0.34 1.21
N PHE A 195 10.89 0.83 -0.03
CA PHE A 195 11.76 1.88 -0.52
C PHE A 195 10.89 3.06 -0.93
N ASP A 196 11.13 4.21 -0.29
CA ASP A 196 10.57 5.47 -0.74
C ASP A 196 11.21 5.84 -2.08
N ILE A 197 10.35 6.14 -3.06
CA ILE A 197 10.78 6.72 -4.34
C ILE A 197 10.26 8.15 -4.39
N VAL A 198 11.21 9.09 -4.42
CA VAL A 198 10.91 10.51 -4.61
C VAL A 198 10.84 10.77 -6.11
N ASN A 199 9.64 10.64 -6.67
CA ASN A 199 9.36 11.10 -8.03
C ASN A 199 8.92 12.57 -8.01
N ASP A 200 8.75 13.19 -9.17
CA ASP A 200 8.20 14.55 -9.32
C ASP A 200 6.73 14.67 -8.83
N LYS A 201 6.14 13.58 -8.32
CA LYS A 201 4.78 13.58 -7.77
C LYS A 201 4.80 14.00 -6.29
N PRO A 202 3.80 14.77 -5.83
CA PRO A 202 3.73 15.21 -4.44
C PRO A 202 3.48 14.06 -3.46
N GLU A 203 2.87 12.97 -3.93
CA GLU A 203 2.55 11.80 -3.13
C GLU A 203 3.75 10.85 -3.09
N ARG A 204 4.21 10.55 -1.88
CA ARG A 204 5.22 9.49 -1.67
C ARG A 204 4.58 8.15 -2.02
N THR A 205 5.26 7.37 -2.83
CA THR A 205 4.93 5.96 -3.07
C THR A 205 6.08 5.09 -2.61
N ASN A 206 5.76 3.98 -1.93
CA ASN A 206 6.79 3.08 -1.46
C ASN A 206 6.64 1.72 -2.14
N TYR A 207 7.78 1.14 -2.46
CA TYR A 207 7.89 -0.02 -3.31
C TYR A 207 8.63 -1.12 -2.57
N ILE A 208 8.20 -2.36 -2.76
CA ILE A 208 8.96 -3.52 -2.30
C ILE A 208 9.60 -4.19 -3.51
N TYR A 209 10.90 -4.45 -3.38
CA TYR A 209 11.70 -5.18 -4.35
C TYR A 209 12.12 -6.51 -3.76
N HIS A 210 12.27 -7.55 -4.56
CA HIS A 210 12.64 -8.87 -4.07
C HIS A 210 14.13 -8.92 -3.74
N PHE A 211 14.99 -8.60 -4.71
CA PHE A 211 16.43 -8.74 -4.56
C PHE A 211 17.02 -7.55 -3.84
N SER A 212 16.54 -6.34 -4.13
CA SER A 212 17.06 -5.13 -3.49
C SER A 212 16.82 -5.11 -1.97
N SER A 213 15.75 -5.74 -1.49
CA SER A 213 15.48 -5.93 -0.04
C SER A 213 16.42 -6.92 0.65
N ARG A 214 17.30 -7.60 -0.09
CA ARG A 214 18.32 -8.52 0.44
C ARG A 214 19.72 -7.94 0.43
N ILE A 215 19.87 -6.69 -0.02
CA ILE A 215 21.16 -6.00 0.02
C ILE A 215 21.40 -5.55 1.45
N ASN A 216 22.49 -6.03 2.03
CA ASN A 216 22.88 -5.70 3.40
C ASN A 216 23.04 -4.18 3.58
N HIS A 217 22.57 -3.66 4.71
CA HIS A 217 22.93 -2.31 5.14
C HIS A 217 24.43 -2.24 5.45
N GLU A 218 25.07 -1.20 4.91
CA GLU A 218 26.44 -0.81 5.19
C GLU A 218 26.52 0.72 5.26
N CYS A 219 27.16 1.27 6.30
CA CYS A 219 27.27 2.71 6.48
C CYS A 219 28.11 3.40 5.37
N LEU A 220 28.99 2.64 4.72
CA LEU A 220 29.80 3.05 3.58
C LEU A 220 29.49 2.13 2.39
N PRO A 221 28.34 2.32 1.73
CA PRO A 221 27.84 1.34 0.77
C PRO A 221 28.70 1.30 -0.50
N SER A 222 28.95 0.07 -0.96
CA SER A 222 29.65 -0.21 -2.23
C SER A 222 28.74 -0.15 -3.48
N MET A 223 27.44 0.09 -3.27
CA MET A 223 26.45 0.28 -4.33
C MET A 223 25.59 1.53 -4.06
N ALA A 224 25.21 2.22 -5.12
CA ALA A 224 24.23 3.29 -5.11
C ALA A 224 22.95 2.79 -5.77
N ARG A 225 21.83 3.26 -5.21
CA ARG A 225 20.50 3.09 -5.76
C ARG A 225 20.11 4.33 -6.56
N ARG A 226 19.38 4.11 -7.65
CA ARG A 226 18.70 5.13 -8.44
C ARG A 226 17.32 4.62 -8.84
N ASP A 227 16.33 5.49 -8.76
CA ASP A 227 14.98 5.20 -9.18
C ASP A 227 14.75 5.70 -10.62
N THR A 228 14.00 4.95 -11.43
CA THR A 228 13.55 5.39 -12.76
C THR A 228 12.17 6.04 -12.69
N LYS A 229 11.76 6.75 -13.75
CA LYS A 229 10.41 7.33 -13.85
C LYS A 229 9.28 6.30 -13.76
N ASN A 230 9.58 5.05 -14.07
CA ASN A 230 8.63 3.93 -14.00
C ASN A 230 8.62 3.26 -12.62
N GLY A 231 9.44 3.72 -11.67
CA GLY A 231 9.62 3.08 -10.37
C GLY A 231 10.49 1.83 -10.42
N ASP A 232 11.25 1.59 -11.50
CA ASP A 232 12.29 0.54 -11.46
C ASP A 232 13.43 0.99 -10.56
N LEU A 233 14.03 0.05 -9.85
CA LEU A 233 15.23 0.28 -9.06
C LEU A 233 16.45 -0.17 -9.86
N VAL A 234 17.41 0.75 -10.04
CA VAL A 234 18.71 0.48 -10.67
C VAL A 234 19.81 0.62 -9.62
N SER A 235 20.50 -0.48 -9.33
CA SER A 235 21.67 -0.48 -8.46
C SER A 235 22.96 -0.47 -9.28
N SER A 236 23.89 0.42 -8.94
CA SER A 236 25.18 0.56 -9.61
C SER A 236 26.33 0.64 -8.61
N ALA A 237 27.51 0.11 -8.95
CA ALA A 237 28.68 0.16 -8.06
C ALA A 237 29.16 1.60 -7.82
N THR A 238 29.46 1.97 -6.55
CA THR A 238 29.87 3.33 -6.16
C THR A 238 31.38 3.48 -6.00
N MET A 239 31.85 4.74 -6.03
CA MET A 239 33.11 5.12 -5.38
C MET A 239 32.85 5.48 -3.91
N LYS A 240 33.90 5.34 -3.10
CA LYS A 240 33.98 5.77 -1.68
C LYS A 240 33.40 7.16 -1.40
N TYR A 241 33.38 8.06 -2.40
CA TYR A 241 32.75 9.40 -2.36
C TYR A 241 32.39 9.87 -3.78
N ALA A 242 31.14 9.74 -4.24
CA ALA A 242 30.67 10.46 -5.43
C ALA A 242 29.13 10.65 -5.47
N PRO A 243 28.64 11.86 -5.81
CA PRO A 243 27.21 12.17 -5.91
C PRO A 243 26.61 11.71 -7.25
N TRP A 244 25.51 10.96 -7.17
CA TRP A 244 24.43 10.76 -8.14
C TRP A 244 24.77 10.83 -9.66
N ILE A 245 24.98 9.68 -10.33
CA ILE A 245 25.29 9.62 -11.79
C ILE A 245 24.13 9.06 -12.62
N ILE A 246 23.69 9.82 -13.63
CA ILE A 246 22.52 9.57 -14.50
C ILE A 246 22.71 8.34 -15.39
N ALA A 247 21.90 7.29 -15.16
CA ALA A 247 21.87 6.10 -16.00
C ALA A 247 20.93 6.31 -17.20
N ASN A 248 21.47 6.24 -18.42
CA ASN A 248 20.69 6.10 -19.65
C ASN A 248 20.10 4.68 -19.76
N GLU A 249 18.88 4.55 -20.28
CA GLU A 249 17.97 3.38 -20.19
C GLU A 249 18.37 2.11 -20.97
N SER A 250 19.61 1.94 -21.45
CA SER A 250 19.92 0.85 -22.39
C SER A 250 20.06 -0.54 -21.74
N GLY A 251 19.15 -1.45 -22.08
CA GLY A 251 19.44 -2.87 -22.37
C GLY A 251 19.29 -3.93 -21.27
N SER A 252 19.30 -3.58 -19.97
CA SER A 252 19.17 -4.61 -18.91
C SER A 252 17.74 -5.13 -18.82
N GLU A 253 17.59 -6.46 -18.76
CA GLU A 253 16.32 -7.12 -18.47
C GLU A 253 15.79 -6.63 -17.12
N ILE A 254 14.50 -6.29 -17.07
CA ILE A 254 13.84 -5.87 -15.84
C ILE A 254 13.21 -7.11 -15.24
N LEU A 255 13.71 -7.52 -14.08
CA LEU A 255 13.13 -8.62 -13.30
C LEU A 255 11.80 -8.16 -12.69
N ASN A 256 10.86 -9.09 -12.47
CA ASN A 256 9.58 -8.84 -11.78
C ASN A 256 8.64 -7.84 -12.47
N LYS A 257 8.67 -7.72 -13.81
CA LYS A 257 7.71 -6.86 -14.54
C LYS A 257 6.27 -7.18 -14.13
N PRO A 258 5.44 -6.16 -13.84
CA PRO A 258 4.05 -6.39 -13.53
C PRO A 258 3.31 -6.93 -14.77
N THR A 259 2.40 -7.87 -14.56
CA THR A 259 1.54 -8.38 -15.64
C THR A 259 0.43 -7.37 -15.94
N MET A 260 -0.24 -7.53 -17.08
CA MET A 260 -1.38 -6.67 -17.43
C MET A 260 -2.53 -6.79 -16.42
N GLU A 261 -2.75 -8.00 -15.92
CA GLU A 261 -3.76 -8.33 -14.92
C GLU A 261 -3.45 -7.65 -13.58
N GLU A 262 -2.18 -7.66 -13.15
CA GLU A 262 -1.76 -6.96 -11.93
C GLU A 262 -1.96 -5.45 -12.05
N MET A 263 -1.61 -4.86 -13.20
CA MET A 263 -1.82 -3.43 -13.44
C MET A 263 -3.30 -3.05 -13.50
N GLN A 264 -4.17 -3.91 -14.03
CA GLN A 264 -5.61 -3.69 -14.03
C GLN A 264 -6.19 -3.81 -12.62
N THR A 265 -5.77 -4.83 -11.87
CA THR A 265 -6.18 -5.05 -10.49
C THR A 265 -5.77 -3.87 -9.60
N ALA A 266 -4.56 -3.34 -9.78
CA ALA A 266 -4.09 -2.15 -9.08
C ALA A 266 -5.04 -0.96 -9.23
N LYS A 267 -5.50 -0.67 -10.45
CA LYS A 267 -6.45 0.43 -10.71
C LYS A 267 -7.80 0.19 -10.05
N LEU A 268 -8.28 -1.05 -10.01
CA LEU A 268 -9.53 -1.41 -9.33
C LEU A 268 -9.39 -1.22 -7.81
N VAL A 269 -8.26 -1.64 -7.24
CA VAL A 269 -7.94 -1.50 -5.82
C VAL A 269 -7.87 -0.03 -5.41
N GLU A 270 -7.20 0.82 -6.21
CA GLU A 270 -7.15 2.27 -5.99
C GLU A 270 -8.56 2.90 -6.04
N SER A 271 -9.35 2.56 -7.06
CA SER A 271 -10.73 3.05 -7.20
C SER A 271 -11.62 2.63 -6.03
N TRP A 272 -11.47 1.38 -5.55
CA TRP A 272 -12.17 0.89 -4.37
C TRP A 272 -11.74 1.66 -3.12
N PHE A 273 -10.44 1.85 -2.93
CA PHE A 273 -9.92 2.56 -1.76
C PHE A 273 -10.32 4.04 -1.73
N GLU A 274 -10.43 4.70 -2.89
CA GLU A 274 -10.97 6.05 -2.99
C GLU A 274 -12.42 6.11 -2.49
N SER A 275 -13.24 5.12 -2.83
CA SER A 275 -14.61 4.99 -2.30
C SER A 275 -14.63 4.79 -0.79
N VAL A 276 -13.80 3.88 -0.27
CA VAL A 276 -13.65 3.65 1.18
C VAL A 276 -13.23 4.93 1.90
N SER A 277 -12.26 5.67 1.33
CA SER A 277 -11.74 6.91 1.89
C SER A 277 -12.81 8.00 1.96
N LYS A 278 -13.65 8.15 0.92
CA LYS A 278 -14.79 9.09 0.93
C LYS A 278 -15.82 8.76 2.01
N VAL A 279 -16.07 7.47 2.25
CA VAL A 279 -16.98 7.05 3.32
C VAL A 279 -16.36 7.31 4.69
N ALA A 280 -15.07 7.03 4.87
CA ALA A 280 -14.35 7.34 6.10
C ALA A 280 -14.36 8.84 6.40
N GLU A 281 -14.14 9.69 5.39
CA GLU A 281 -14.19 11.15 5.51
C GLU A 281 -15.58 11.62 5.95
N LYS A 282 -16.65 11.16 5.29
CA LYS A 282 -18.04 11.50 5.67
C LYS A 282 -18.38 11.03 7.08
N ALA A 283 -17.92 9.84 7.47
CA ALA A 283 -18.09 9.32 8.83
C ALA A 283 -17.38 10.22 9.85
N GLY A 284 -16.14 10.63 9.56
CA GLY A 284 -15.39 11.59 10.38
C GLY A 284 -16.07 12.95 10.51
N GLN A 285 -16.63 13.49 9.41
CA GLN A 285 -17.39 14.73 9.43
C GLN A 285 -18.68 14.60 10.26
N GLY A 286 -19.44 13.51 10.08
CA GLY A 286 -20.66 13.24 10.86
C GLY A 286 -20.37 13.11 12.36
N MET A 287 -19.30 12.43 12.71
CA MET A 287 -18.80 12.32 14.09
C MET A 287 -18.43 13.69 14.68
N ALA A 288 -17.68 14.51 13.94
CA ALA A 288 -17.30 15.85 14.38
C ALA A 288 -18.53 16.76 14.60
N ILE A 289 -19.54 16.69 13.72
CA ILE A 289 -20.80 17.42 13.86
C ILE A 289 -21.57 16.95 15.10
N ALA A 290 -21.68 15.63 15.33
CA ALA A 290 -22.37 15.08 16.49
C ALA A 290 -21.72 15.55 17.80
N ILE A 291 -20.40 15.46 17.89
CA ILE A 291 -19.63 15.97 19.04
C ILE A 291 -19.82 17.48 19.22
N GLY A 292 -19.74 18.25 18.13
CA GLY A 292 -19.93 19.71 18.16
C GLY A 292 -21.31 20.11 18.66
N ASN A 293 -22.36 19.39 18.23
CA ASN A 293 -23.73 19.63 18.70
C ASN A 293 -23.89 19.31 20.20
N ASP A 294 -23.24 18.25 20.68
CA ASP A 294 -23.26 17.91 22.11
C ASP A 294 -22.53 18.98 22.95
N LEU A 295 -21.42 19.52 22.44
CA LEU A 295 -20.72 20.64 23.07
C LEU A 295 -21.61 21.89 23.15
N LEU A 296 -22.24 22.29 22.04
CA LEU A 296 -23.13 23.46 22.00
C LEU A 296 -24.32 23.34 22.96
N ARG A 297 -24.75 22.11 23.27
CA ARG A 297 -25.84 21.82 24.22
C ARG A 297 -25.37 21.62 25.65
N SER A 298 -24.07 21.76 25.93
CA SER A 298 -23.46 21.42 27.23
C SER A 298 -23.76 19.96 27.66
N GLN A 299 -23.82 19.04 26.70
CA GLN A 299 -24.09 17.62 26.91
C GLN A 299 -22.88 16.71 26.61
N SER A 300 -21.74 17.29 26.22
CA SER A 300 -20.56 16.53 25.83
C SER A 300 -19.80 16.00 27.05
N THR A 301 -20.09 14.76 27.46
CA THR A 301 -19.25 14.02 28.43
C THR A 301 -18.23 13.15 27.71
N GLN A 302 -17.18 12.72 28.41
CA GLN A 302 -16.18 11.79 27.86
C GLN A 302 -16.84 10.49 27.36
N GLU A 303 -17.77 9.92 28.12
CA GLU A 303 -18.48 8.69 27.79
C GLU A 303 -19.32 8.86 26.52
N ARG A 304 -20.02 9.99 26.39
CA ARG A 304 -20.83 10.28 25.21
C ARG A 304 -19.97 10.47 23.97
N ARG A 305 -18.81 11.14 24.09
CA ARG A 305 -17.83 11.23 22.99
C ARG A 305 -17.32 9.86 22.58
N HIS A 306 -16.92 9.02 23.55
CA HIS A 306 -16.50 7.65 23.28
C HIS A 306 -17.59 6.84 22.57
N LEU A 307 -18.85 6.96 23.01
CA LEU A 307 -19.98 6.27 22.38
C LEU A 307 -20.20 6.73 20.92
N ILE A 308 -20.09 8.03 20.63
CA ILE A 308 -20.19 8.56 19.27
C ILE A 308 -19.07 8.02 18.37
N VAL A 309 -17.82 8.02 18.86
CA VAL A 309 -16.69 7.46 18.11
C VAL A 309 -16.91 5.97 17.86
N GLU A 310 -17.25 5.21 18.89
CA GLU A 310 -17.46 3.77 18.79
C GLU A 310 -18.60 3.41 17.81
N ASN A 311 -19.75 4.10 17.89
CA ASN A 311 -20.86 3.89 16.95
C ASN A 311 -20.46 4.22 15.51
N THR A 312 -19.72 5.31 15.29
CA THR A 312 -19.23 5.69 13.96
C THR A 312 -18.31 4.62 13.39
N MET A 313 -17.42 4.07 14.23
CA MET A 313 -16.47 3.04 13.82
C MET A 313 -17.15 1.70 13.57
N GLN A 314 -18.18 1.34 14.32
CA GLN A 314 -18.99 0.15 14.04
C GLN A 314 -19.72 0.25 12.69
N ILE A 315 -20.26 1.43 12.35
CA ILE A 315 -20.89 1.67 11.04
C ILE A 315 -19.86 1.52 9.92
N PHE A 316 -18.66 2.10 10.10
CA PHE A 316 -17.60 2.02 9.11
C PHE A 316 -17.05 0.60 8.95
N ASP A 317 -16.90 -0.14 10.05
CA ASP A 317 -16.56 -1.57 10.07
C ASP A 317 -17.56 -2.42 9.29
N ALA A 318 -18.86 -2.21 9.53
CA ALA A 318 -19.92 -2.90 8.82
C ALA A 318 -19.89 -2.56 7.32
N TYR A 319 -19.61 -1.30 6.97
CA TYR A 319 -19.42 -0.88 5.60
C TYR A 319 -18.22 -1.59 4.95
N LEU A 320 -17.06 -1.65 5.62
CA LEU A 320 -15.88 -2.34 5.10
C LEU A 320 -16.17 -3.81 4.83
N ARG A 321 -16.77 -4.52 5.79
CA ARG A 321 -17.13 -5.94 5.61
C ARG A 321 -18.07 -6.14 4.43
N LYS A 322 -19.11 -5.31 4.31
CA LYS A 322 -20.08 -5.38 3.21
C LYS A 322 -19.45 -5.06 1.85
N ASN A 323 -18.43 -4.20 1.82
CA ASN A 323 -17.79 -3.70 0.60
C ASN A 323 -16.35 -4.20 0.47
N ASN A 324 -16.07 -5.46 0.83
CA ASN A 324 -14.75 -6.08 0.77
C ASN A 324 -14.68 -7.12 -0.37
N PRO A 325 -14.53 -6.68 -1.64
CA PRO A 325 -14.46 -7.62 -2.77
C PRO A 325 -13.15 -8.41 -2.81
N TYR A 326 -12.16 -8.04 -1.98
CA TYR A 326 -10.81 -8.62 -1.98
C TYR A 326 -10.59 -9.66 -0.89
N GLY A 327 -11.63 -9.98 -0.10
CA GLY A 327 -11.56 -11.03 0.91
C GLY A 327 -10.57 -10.73 2.04
N LEU A 328 -10.41 -9.46 2.44
CA LEU A 328 -9.69 -9.12 3.67
C LEU A 328 -10.30 -9.88 4.87
N SER A 329 -9.46 -10.44 5.71
CA SER A 329 -9.92 -11.17 6.89
C SER A 329 -10.41 -10.22 8.00
N ASP A 330 -11.19 -10.74 8.95
CA ASP A 330 -11.66 -9.97 10.10
C ASP A 330 -10.50 -9.44 10.95
N GLU A 331 -9.37 -10.16 11.02
CA GLU A 331 -8.17 -9.70 11.71
C GLU A 331 -7.59 -8.44 11.05
N ILE A 332 -7.53 -8.40 9.72
CA ILE A 332 -7.04 -7.23 8.97
C ILE A 332 -7.98 -6.04 9.15
N ILE A 333 -9.29 -6.26 9.04
CA ILE A 333 -10.30 -5.20 9.24
C ILE A 333 -10.21 -4.66 10.68
N SER A 334 -10.08 -5.54 11.67
CA SER A 334 -9.92 -5.16 13.08
C SER A 334 -8.63 -4.36 13.32
N ALA A 335 -7.50 -4.78 12.74
CA ALA A 335 -6.24 -4.06 12.83
C ALA A 335 -6.31 -2.66 12.18
N TYR A 336 -6.97 -2.57 11.02
CA TYR A 336 -7.22 -1.29 10.37
C TYR A 336 -8.07 -0.36 11.23
N ARG A 337 -9.19 -0.86 11.76
CA ARG A 337 -10.07 -0.11 12.67
C ARG A 337 -9.29 0.41 13.86
N TYR A 338 -8.46 -0.41 14.49
CA TYR A 338 -7.64 0.00 15.62
C TYR A 338 -6.73 1.20 15.26
N ARG A 339 -6.04 1.14 14.12
CA ARG A 339 -5.18 2.24 13.64
C ARG A 339 -5.97 3.49 13.27
N ALA A 340 -7.11 3.32 12.61
CA ALA A 340 -8.02 4.41 12.25
C ALA A 340 -8.57 5.10 13.51
N ASN A 341 -8.94 4.32 14.54
CA ASN A 341 -9.38 4.83 15.84
C ASN A 341 -8.30 5.67 16.50
N THR A 342 -7.08 5.15 16.64
CA THR A 342 -5.98 5.89 17.28
C THR A 342 -5.72 7.22 16.58
N SER A 343 -5.74 7.23 15.25
CA SER A 343 -5.58 8.45 14.45
C SER A 343 -6.74 9.43 14.64
N THR A 344 -7.97 8.91 14.64
CA THR A 344 -9.20 9.69 14.80
C THR A 344 -9.31 10.29 16.20
N PHE A 345 -9.00 9.53 17.25
CA PHE A 345 -8.94 10.03 18.63
C PHE A 345 -7.87 11.09 18.79
N GLY A 346 -6.70 10.91 18.17
CA GLY A 346 -5.64 11.93 18.15
C GLY A 346 -6.11 13.23 17.50
N ALA A 347 -6.76 13.16 16.33
CA ALA A 347 -7.31 14.31 15.63
C ALA A 347 -8.45 14.98 16.42
N ALA A 348 -9.37 14.21 16.98
CA ALA A 348 -10.46 14.71 17.81
C ALA A 348 -9.89 15.46 19.03
N SER A 349 -8.93 14.85 19.74
CA SER A 349 -8.24 15.46 20.89
C SER A 349 -7.60 16.80 20.53
N GLN A 350 -6.95 16.90 19.36
CA GLN A 350 -6.39 18.17 18.89
C GLN A 350 -7.47 19.24 18.63
N VAL A 351 -8.61 18.86 18.04
CA VAL A 351 -9.74 19.77 17.83
C VAL A 351 -10.27 20.28 19.17
N PHE A 352 -10.42 19.41 20.17
CA PHE A 352 -10.86 19.79 21.51
C PHE A 352 -9.89 20.78 22.17
N ASN A 353 -8.59 20.46 22.20
CA ASN A 353 -7.56 21.33 22.79
C ASN A 353 -7.49 22.70 22.08
N ASN A 354 -7.91 22.78 20.81
CA ASN A 354 -8.02 24.04 20.09
C ASN A 354 -9.28 24.84 20.45
N MET A 355 -10.40 24.15 20.71
CA MET A 355 -11.65 24.78 21.16
C MET A 355 -11.51 25.30 22.59
N GLU A 356 -10.93 24.50 23.49
CA GLU A 356 -10.61 24.86 24.87
C GLU A 356 -9.85 26.19 24.94
N ARG A 357 -8.73 26.27 24.20
CA ARG A 357 -7.91 27.49 24.11
C ARG A 357 -8.64 28.70 23.54
N LYS A 358 -9.60 28.50 22.64
CA LYS A 358 -10.33 29.60 21.99
C LYS A 358 -11.54 30.08 22.79
N MET A 359 -12.17 29.18 23.55
CA MET A 359 -13.42 29.46 24.26
C MET A 359 -13.23 29.63 25.77
N GLY A 360 -12.03 29.37 26.31
CA GLY A 360 -11.72 29.57 27.73
C GLY A 360 -12.44 28.60 28.67
N ILE A 361 -12.84 27.44 28.15
CA ILE A 361 -13.52 26.40 28.96
C ILE A 361 -12.43 25.55 29.62
N SER A 362 -12.51 25.34 30.94
CA SER A 362 -11.50 24.59 31.71
C SER A 362 -11.56 23.09 31.38
N PRO A 363 -10.41 22.37 31.33
CA PRO A 363 -10.40 20.92 31.15
C PRO A 363 -10.95 20.15 32.36
N GLU A 364 -11.08 20.82 33.52
CA GLU A 364 -11.64 20.26 34.76
C GLU A 364 -13.18 20.30 34.80
N GLU A 365 -13.82 21.05 33.89
CA GLU A 365 -15.27 21.06 33.69
C GLU A 365 -15.74 20.05 32.61
N PHE A 366 -14.83 19.16 32.15
CA PHE A 366 -15.02 18.20 31.04
C PHE A 366 -14.77 16.73 31.40
#